data_AF-A9KDJ6-F1
#
_entry.id   AF-A9KDJ6-F1
#
_cell.length_a   1.000
_cell.length_b   1.000
_cell.length_c   1.000
_cell.angle_alpha   90.00
_cell.angle_beta   90.00
_cell.angle_gamma   90.00
#
_symmetry.space_group_name_H-M   'P 1'
#
loop_
_entity.id
_entity.type
_entity.pdbx_description
1 polymer ?
#
loop_
_entity_poly.entity_id
_entity_poly.type
_entity_poly.pdbx_seq_one_letter_code
_entity_poly.pdbx_strand_id
1 'polypeptide(L)'
;MPDLSHKAVHQFWRDYKDPIIYRVISFMEGVEDWTMDGNPEIETALKELGKTLEDIGNIDLQQENAMINLVTHLKTGRGLRLLMCLDTAYPGAAAKVLMHAEEVSKSEIDTAGIFLKRNLVFERLRLLGRVFSPDRFKLILQTLEEGGL
;
A
#
# COMPACT_ATOMS: atom_id res chain seq x y z
N MET A 1 -15.62 -4.59 9.67
CA MET A 1 -14.60 -3.79 10.34
C MET A 1 -13.23 -3.98 9.74
N PRO A 2 -12.74 -3.03 8.92
CA PRO A 2 -11.31 -2.98 8.67
C PRO A 2 -10.62 -2.53 9.96
N ASP A 3 -10.12 -3.49 10.74
CA ASP A 3 -9.23 -3.20 11.85
C ASP A 3 -7.89 -2.69 11.27
N LEU A 4 -7.63 -1.40 11.46
CA LEU A 4 -6.43 -0.71 10.99
C LEU A 4 -5.26 -0.81 11.98
N SER A 5 -5.39 -1.57 13.08
CA SER A 5 -4.27 -1.84 13.96
C SER A 5 -3.15 -2.56 13.22
N HIS A 6 -1.90 -2.23 13.55
CA HIS A 6 -0.72 -2.76 12.86
C HIS A 6 -0.72 -4.30 12.83
N LYS A 7 -1.09 -4.92 13.96
CA LYS A 7 -1.23 -6.38 14.07
C LYS A 7 -2.31 -6.94 13.13
N ALA A 8 -3.50 -6.34 13.09
CA ALA A 8 -4.59 -6.82 12.24
C ALA A 8 -4.26 -6.64 10.75
N VAL A 9 -3.62 -5.53 10.40
CA VAL A 9 -3.14 -5.26 9.04
C VAL A 9 -2.09 -6.27 8.59
N HIS A 10 -1.11 -6.60 9.45
CA HIS A 10 -0.15 -7.67 9.14
C HIS A 10 -0.82 -9.02 8.97
N GLN A 11 -1.80 -9.36 9.82
CA GLN A 11 -2.55 -10.60 9.68
C GLN A 11 -3.32 -10.64 8.35
N PHE A 12 -4.01 -9.54 8.01
CA PHE A 12 -4.73 -9.41 6.74
C PHE A 12 -3.82 -9.64 5.54
N TRP A 13 -2.66 -8.98 5.50
CA TRP A 13 -1.74 -9.12 4.37
C TRP A 13 -1.10 -10.50 4.32
N ARG A 14 -0.81 -11.12 5.49
CA ARG A 14 -0.29 -12.48 5.57
C ARG A 14 -1.25 -13.51 4.97
N ASP A 15 -2.54 -13.33 5.22
CA ASP A 15 -3.60 -14.23 4.74
C ASP A 15 -4.05 -13.88 3.30
N TYR A 16 -3.48 -12.84 2.70
CA TYR A 16 -3.82 -12.40 1.35
C TYR A 16 -3.35 -13.40 0.29
N LYS A 17 -4.12 -13.51 -0.80
CA LYS A 17 -3.92 -14.53 -1.85
C LYS A 17 -2.51 -14.55 -2.45
N ASP A 18 -1.91 -13.37 -2.62
CA ASP A 18 -0.53 -13.25 -3.11
C ASP A 18 0.44 -13.05 -1.92
N PRO A 19 1.21 -14.08 -1.54
CA PRO A 19 2.10 -14.01 -0.38
C PRO A 19 3.28 -13.06 -0.57
N ILE A 20 3.60 -12.67 -1.81
CA ILE A 20 4.67 -11.69 -2.08
C ILE A 20 4.30 -10.33 -1.48
N ILE A 21 3.02 -9.98 -1.45
CA ILE A 21 2.55 -8.70 -0.94
C ILE A 21 2.94 -8.53 0.53
N TYR A 22 2.63 -9.49 1.39
CA TYR A 22 3.02 -9.44 2.80
C TYR A 22 4.54 -9.35 2.99
N ARG A 23 5.30 -10.10 2.19
CA ARG A 23 6.76 -10.09 2.26
C ARG A 23 7.33 -8.71 1.92
N VAL A 24 6.84 -8.08 0.86
CA VAL A 24 7.27 -6.73 0.44
C VAL A 24 6.87 -5.69 1.48
N ILE A 25 5.64 -5.74 2.00
CA ILE A 25 5.18 -4.84 3.06
C ILE A 25 6.08 -4.97 4.29
N SER A 26 6.31 -6.19 4.77
CA SER A 26 7.15 -6.43 5.95
C SER A 26 8.59 -5.94 5.74
N PHE A 27 9.11 -6.05 4.51
CA PHE A 27 10.45 -5.56 4.16
C PHE A 27 10.52 -4.03 4.15
N MET A 28 9.53 -3.36 3.55
CA MET A 28 9.44 -1.90 3.55
C MET A 28 9.27 -1.35 4.97
N GLU A 29 8.37 -1.93 5.76
CA GLU A 29 8.09 -1.48 7.12
C GLU A 29 9.29 -1.63 8.07
N GLY A 30 10.18 -2.58 7.78
CA GLY A 30 11.43 -2.81 8.53
C GLY A 30 12.45 -1.66 8.42
N VAL A 31 12.21 -0.68 7.55
CA VAL A 31 13.03 0.54 7.41
C VAL A 31 12.21 1.83 7.53
N GLU A 32 10.98 1.73 8.04
CA GLU A 32 10.04 2.85 8.17
C GLU A 32 10.00 3.45 9.59
N ASP A 33 11.15 3.70 10.22
CA ASP A 33 11.19 4.21 11.61
C ASP A 33 10.69 5.66 11.76
N TRP A 34 10.41 6.32 10.64
CA TRP A 34 9.96 7.71 10.56
C TRP A 34 8.43 7.87 10.55
N THR A 35 7.68 6.76 10.48
CA THR A 35 6.22 6.79 10.47
C THR A 35 5.67 7.16 11.84
N MET A 36 4.45 7.70 11.88
CA MET A 36 3.82 8.20 13.10
C MET A 36 3.07 7.13 13.91
N ASP A 37 3.12 5.87 13.47
CA ASP A 37 2.51 4.72 14.14
C ASP A 37 3.02 4.54 15.59
N GLY A 38 2.12 4.13 16.49
CA GLY A 38 2.42 3.98 17.91
C GLY A 38 2.14 5.23 18.77
N ASN A 39 1.92 6.40 18.16
CA ASN A 39 1.41 7.56 18.89
C ASN A 39 -0.04 7.29 19.39
N PRO A 40 -0.34 7.40 20.70
CA PRO A 40 -1.67 7.06 21.24
C PRO A 40 -2.83 7.85 20.62
N GLU A 41 -2.63 9.13 20.32
CA GLU A 41 -3.66 9.99 19.71
C GLU A 41 -3.96 9.52 18.28
N ILE A 42 -2.91 9.19 17.53
CA ILE A 42 -3.03 8.68 16.15
C ILE A 42 -3.67 7.30 16.15
N GLU A 43 -3.29 6.39 17.05
CA GLU A 43 -3.92 5.06 17.16
C GLU A 43 -5.40 5.16 17.50
N THR A 44 -5.78 6.11 18.37
CA THR A 44 -7.19 6.37 18.70
C THR A 44 -7.94 6.90 17.49
N ALA A 45 -7.38 7.90 16.79
CA ALA A 45 -7.96 8.45 15.57
C ALA A 45 -8.08 7.42 14.44
N LEU A 46 -7.09 6.53 14.27
CA LEU A 46 -7.13 5.44 13.30
C LEU A 46 -8.23 4.43 13.62
N LYS A 47 -8.45 4.15 14.90
CA LYS A 47 -9.53 3.27 15.35
C LYS A 47 -10.90 3.89 15.06
N GLU A 48 -11.06 5.18 15.27
CA GLU A 48 -12.28 5.91 14.91
C GLU A 48 -12.49 5.95 13.40
N LEU A 49 -11.44 6.28 12.64
CA LEU A 49 -11.47 6.24 11.18
C LEU A 49 -11.89 4.87 10.65
N GLY A 50 -11.32 3.79 11.19
CA GLY A 50 -11.66 2.41 10.81
C GLY A 50 -13.15 2.08 11.01
N LYS A 51 -13.79 2.64 12.04
CA LYS A 51 -15.25 2.53 12.25
C LYS A 51 -16.02 3.37 11.24
N THR A 52 -15.62 4.62 11.02
CA THR A 52 -16.28 5.52 10.07
C THR A 52 -16.26 4.95 8.65
N LEU A 53 -15.17 4.30 8.25
CA LEU A 53 -15.05 3.65 6.95
C LEU A 53 -16.01 2.47 6.75
N GLU A 54 -16.60 1.90 7.81
CA GLU A 54 -17.61 0.84 7.68
C GLU A 54 -18.94 1.38 7.15
N ASP A 55 -19.29 2.60 7.57
CA ASP A 55 -20.55 3.27 7.24
C ASP A 55 -20.43 4.20 6.02
N ILE A 56 -19.28 4.18 5.33
CA ILE A 56 -19.12 4.89 4.07
C ILE A 56 -19.98 4.18 3.03
N GLY A 57 -21.18 4.72 2.80
CA GLY A 57 -21.96 4.47 1.60
C GLY A 57 -21.30 5.07 0.36
N ASN A 58 -22.09 5.46 -0.63
CA ASN A 58 -21.61 6.08 -1.88
C ASN A 58 -21.21 7.57 -1.67
N ILE A 59 -20.26 7.84 -0.77
CA ILE A 59 -19.77 9.19 -0.50
C ILE A 59 -18.56 9.46 -1.40
N ASP A 60 -18.61 10.56 -2.16
CA ASP A 60 -17.48 11.03 -2.95
C ASP A 60 -16.37 11.54 -2.01
N LEU A 61 -15.18 10.96 -2.11
CA LEU A 61 -14.07 11.19 -1.22
C LEU A 61 -13.38 12.53 -1.52
N GLN A 62 -14.04 13.66 -1.27
CA GLN A 62 -13.52 15.03 -1.49
C GLN A 62 -12.40 15.43 -0.49
N GLN A 63 -11.56 14.47 -0.11
CA GLN A 63 -10.55 14.57 0.95
C GLN A 63 -9.23 13.90 0.53
N GLU A 64 -8.91 13.90 -0.77
CA GLU A 64 -7.73 13.26 -1.34
C GLU A 64 -6.44 13.77 -0.69
N ASN A 65 -6.31 15.08 -0.45
CA ASN A 65 -5.14 15.65 0.24
C ASN A 65 -4.97 15.12 1.67
N ALA A 66 -6.06 14.97 2.42
CA ALA A 66 -6.02 14.41 3.77
C ALA A 66 -5.62 12.94 3.72
N MET A 67 -6.13 12.20 2.73
CA MET A 67 -5.78 10.80 2.51
C MET A 67 -4.31 10.61 2.14
N ILE A 68 -3.79 11.42 1.22
CA ILE A 68 -2.37 11.45 0.83
C ILE A 68 -1.51 11.70 2.08
N ASN A 69 -1.84 12.74 2.86
CA ASN A 69 -1.08 13.07 4.04
C ASN A 69 -1.10 11.94 5.08
N LEU A 70 -2.27 11.33 5.32
CA LEU A 70 -2.40 10.23 6.25
C LEU A 70 -1.59 9.00 5.80
N VAL A 71 -1.81 8.51 4.57
CA VAL A 71 -1.13 7.33 4.04
C VAL A 71 0.39 7.52 3.98
N THR A 72 0.86 8.72 3.64
CA THR A 72 2.29 9.04 3.61
C THR A 72 2.97 8.86 4.95
N HIS A 73 2.30 9.10 6.08
CA HIS A 73 2.93 9.08 7.40
C HIS A 73 2.64 7.82 8.22
N LEU A 74 1.92 6.86 7.66
CA LEU A 74 1.67 5.56 8.26
C LEU A 74 2.59 4.48 7.69
N LYS A 75 2.75 3.38 8.43
CA LYS A 75 3.33 2.13 7.91
C LYS A 75 2.68 1.71 6.59
N THR A 76 3.50 1.24 5.65
CA THR A 76 3.05 0.93 4.27
C THR A 76 1.83 0.00 4.26
N GLY A 77 1.81 -1.04 5.09
CA GLY A 77 0.70 -1.99 5.16
C GLY A 77 -0.62 -1.33 5.57
N ARG A 78 -0.59 -0.40 6.53
CA ARG A 78 -1.77 0.35 6.97
C ARG A 78 -2.26 1.28 5.87
N GLY A 79 -1.34 1.99 5.22
CA GLY A 79 -1.63 2.85 4.07
C GLY A 79 -2.32 2.11 2.93
N LEU A 80 -1.75 0.97 2.49
CA LEU A 80 -2.35 0.12 1.46
C LEU A 80 -3.69 -0.45 1.89
N ARG A 81 -3.84 -0.84 3.16
CA ARG A 81 -5.11 -1.36 3.67
C ARG A 81 -6.20 -0.29 3.63
N LEU A 82 -5.86 0.94 4.00
CA LEU A 82 -6.76 2.08 3.95
C LEU A 82 -7.24 2.37 2.52
N LEU A 83 -6.30 2.45 1.56
CA LEU A 83 -6.64 2.62 0.14
C LEU A 83 -7.55 1.49 -0.37
N MET A 84 -7.30 0.24 0.02
CA MET A 84 -8.15 -0.89 -0.35
C MET A 84 -9.57 -0.77 0.26
N CYS A 85 -9.69 -0.30 1.49
CA CYS A 85 -11.00 -0.10 2.13
C CYS A 85 -11.80 0.98 1.40
N LEU A 86 -11.15 2.08 1.01
CA LEU A 86 -11.76 3.14 0.19
C LEU A 86 -12.23 2.60 -1.15
N ASP A 87 -11.40 1.82 -1.84
CA ASP A 87 -11.73 1.27 -3.14
C ASP A 87 -12.86 0.23 -3.07
N THR A 88 -12.97 -0.47 -1.93
CA THR A 88 -14.08 -1.40 -1.66
C THR A 88 -15.40 -0.66 -1.44
N ALA A 89 -15.36 0.47 -0.73
CA ALA A 89 -16.54 1.28 -0.46
C ALA A 89 -16.99 2.10 -1.69
N TYR A 90 -16.02 2.63 -2.44
CA TYR A 90 -16.23 3.40 -3.66
C TYR A 90 -15.20 2.96 -4.73
N PRO A 91 -15.60 2.12 -5.70
CA PRO A 91 -14.70 1.63 -6.73
C PRO A 91 -14.00 2.77 -7.49
N GLY A 92 -12.67 2.74 -7.52
CA GLY A 92 -11.84 3.78 -8.14
C GLY A 92 -11.39 4.88 -7.18
N ALA A 93 -11.80 4.87 -5.91
CA ALA A 93 -11.35 5.86 -4.91
C ALA A 93 -9.83 5.90 -4.78
N ALA A 94 -9.18 4.73 -4.68
CA ALA A 94 -7.73 4.68 -4.52
C ALA A 94 -7.01 5.26 -5.76
N ALA A 95 -7.55 5.00 -6.95
CA ALA A 95 -7.04 5.57 -8.19
C ALA A 95 -7.21 7.10 -8.24
N LYS A 96 -8.35 7.64 -7.78
CA LYS A 96 -8.54 9.10 -7.67
C LYS A 96 -7.51 9.75 -6.75
N VAL A 97 -7.20 9.14 -5.60
CA VAL A 97 -6.17 9.65 -4.68
C VAL A 97 -4.80 9.67 -5.35
N LEU A 98 -4.45 8.63 -6.12
CA LEU A 98 -3.20 8.58 -6.89
C LEU A 98 -3.14 9.67 -7.97
N MET A 99 -4.19 9.82 -8.79
CA MET A 99 -4.25 10.85 -9.82
C MET A 99 -4.16 12.26 -9.22
N HIS A 100 -4.89 12.52 -8.13
CA HIS A 100 -4.84 13.79 -7.43
C HIS A 100 -3.43 14.08 -6.88
N ALA A 101 -2.74 13.06 -6.35
CA ALA A 101 -1.36 13.21 -5.90
C ALA A 101 -0.41 13.60 -7.05
N GLU A 102 -0.60 13.04 -8.25
CA GLU A 102 0.16 13.39 -9.45
C GLU A 102 -0.08 14.84 -9.89
N GLU A 103 -1.33 15.33 -9.77
CA GLU A 103 -1.70 16.70 -10.14
C GLU A 103 -1.13 17.76 -9.18
N VAL A 104 -1.12 17.47 -7.88
CA VAL A 104 -0.72 18.45 -6.84
C VAL A 104 0.76 18.40 -6.47
N SER A 105 1.43 17.27 -6.75
CA SER A 105 2.87 17.12 -6.51
C SER A 105 3.67 18.07 -7.38
N LYS A 106 4.44 18.95 -6.75
CA LYS A 106 5.36 19.89 -7.42
C LYS A 106 6.81 19.42 -7.33
N SER A 107 7.09 18.49 -6.43
CA SER A 107 8.42 17.99 -6.15
C SER A 107 8.37 16.56 -5.62
N GLU A 108 9.42 15.83 -5.96
CA GLU A 108 9.69 14.47 -5.50
C GLU A 108 9.87 14.30 -3.97
N ILE A 109 9.94 15.41 -3.23
CA ILE A 109 10.12 15.44 -1.77
C ILE A 109 8.96 16.13 -1.03
N ASP A 110 7.96 16.64 -1.75
CA ASP A 110 6.72 17.07 -1.09
C ASP A 110 5.88 15.86 -0.67
N THR A 111 4.86 16.07 0.17
CA THR A 111 4.06 14.98 0.73
C THR A 111 3.40 14.09 -0.33
N ALA A 112 2.94 14.68 -1.44
CA ALA A 112 2.34 13.95 -2.55
C ALA A 112 3.40 13.20 -3.36
N GLY A 113 4.58 13.80 -3.58
CA GLY A 113 5.74 13.14 -4.17
C GLY A 113 6.22 11.93 -3.36
N ILE A 114 6.26 12.05 -2.03
CA ILE A 114 6.60 10.93 -1.13
C ILE A 114 5.53 9.83 -1.20
N PHE A 115 4.24 10.19 -1.17
CA PHE A 115 3.13 9.25 -1.35
C PHE A 115 3.29 8.42 -2.64
N LEU A 116 3.50 9.11 -3.76
CA LEU A 116 3.68 8.47 -5.07
C LEU A 116 4.92 7.57 -5.10
N LYS A 117 6.05 8.05 -4.58
CA LYS A 117 7.28 7.26 -4.50
C LYS A 117 7.12 5.99 -3.68
N ARG A 118 6.43 6.06 -2.55
CA ARG A 118 6.19 4.87 -1.70
C ARG A 118 5.36 3.82 -2.44
N ASN A 119 4.28 4.24 -3.12
CA ASN A 119 3.48 3.34 -3.96
C ASN A 119 4.30 2.76 -5.11
N LEU A 120 5.11 3.57 -5.78
CA LEU A 120 5.98 3.13 -6.87
C LEU A 120 7.04 2.12 -6.40
N VAL A 121 7.66 2.36 -5.24
CA VAL A 121 8.64 1.42 -4.65
C VAL A 121 7.97 0.11 -4.26
N PHE A 122 6.79 0.15 -3.64
CA PHE A 122 6.00 -1.05 -3.34
C PHE A 122 5.76 -1.88 -4.62
N GLU A 123 5.29 -1.25 -5.69
CA GLU A 123 5.04 -1.94 -6.96
C GLU A 123 6.33 -2.48 -7.60
N ARG A 124 7.42 -1.72 -7.59
CA ARG A 124 8.71 -2.17 -8.10
C ARG A 124 9.23 -3.39 -7.35
N LEU A 125 9.20 -3.36 -6.02
CA LEU A 125 9.65 -4.49 -5.19
C LEU A 125 8.78 -5.73 -5.45
N ARG A 126 7.47 -5.56 -5.53
CA ARG A 126 6.51 -6.64 -5.82
C ARG A 126 6.72 -7.26 -7.20
N LEU A 127 6.80 -6.42 -8.23
CA LEU A 127 6.93 -6.87 -9.61
C LEU A 127 8.31 -7.48 -9.88
N LEU A 128 9.39 -6.83 -9.46
CA LEU A 128 10.74 -7.36 -9.65
C LEU A 128 10.94 -8.67 -8.90
N GLY A 129 10.45 -8.76 -7.65
CA GLY A 129 10.52 -9.99 -6.86
C GLY A 129 9.81 -11.18 -7.51
N ARG A 130 8.75 -10.92 -8.29
CA ARG A 130 8.02 -11.96 -9.04
C ARG A 130 8.65 -12.26 -10.40
N VAL A 131 8.95 -11.22 -11.20
CA VAL A 131 9.46 -11.33 -12.57
C VAL A 131 10.84 -12.00 -12.59
N PHE A 132 11.70 -11.61 -11.66
CA PHE A 132 13.07 -12.11 -11.53
C PHE A 132 13.20 -13.16 -10.41
N SER A 133 12.11 -13.88 -10.11
CA SER A 133 12.15 -14.96 -9.14
C SER A 133 13.01 -16.14 -9.63
N PRO A 134 13.66 -16.90 -8.74
CA PRO A 134 14.49 -18.04 -9.12
C PRO A 134 13.77 -19.06 -10.00
N ASP A 135 12.48 -19.32 -9.73
CA ASP A 135 11.67 -20.24 -10.53
C ASP A 135 11.49 -19.76 -11.98
N ARG A 136 11.35 -18.45 -12.20
CA ARG A 136 11.26 -17.85 -13.53
C ARG A 136 12.57 -17.96 -14.29
N PHE A 137 13.70 -17.72 -13.62
CA PHE A 137 15.01 -17.94 -14.22
C PHE A 137 15.25 -19.41 -14.56
N LYS A 138 14.91 -20.32 -13.65
CA LYS A 138 15.03 -21.77 -13.89
C LYS A 138 14.21 -22.21 -15.09
N LEU A 139 12.96 -21.75 -15.20
CA LEU A 139 12.11 -22.02 -16.36
C LEU A 139 12.73 -21.53 -17.66
N ILE A 140 13.23 -20.29 -17.68
CA ILE A 140 13.86 -19.70 -18.86
C ILE A 140 15.12 -20.50 -19.25
N LEU A 141 15.99 -20.81 -18.29
CA LEU A 141 17.22 -21.58 -18.54
C LEU A 141 16.91 -22.98 -19.08
N GLN A 142 15.97 -23.70 -18.47
CA GLN A 142 15.53 -25.02 -18.95
C GLN A 142 15.02 -24.94 -20.40
N THR A 143 14.19 -23.93 -20.69
CA THR A 143 13.65 -23.74 -22.05
C THR A 143 14.74 -23.41 -23.06
N LEU A 144 15.75 -22.61 -22.69
CA LEU A 144 16.86 -22.26 -23.57
C LEU A 144 17.82 -23.44 -23.79
N GLU A 145 18.09 -24.24 -22.76
CA GLU A 145 18.94 -25.43 -22.83
C GLU A 145 18.29 -26.56 -23.64
N GLU A 146 16.98 -26.80 -23.46
CA GLU A 146 16.20 -27.79 -24.23
C GLU A 146 15.93 -27.34 -25.68
N GLY A 147 15.86 -26.03 -25.90
CA GLY A 147 15.58 -25.41 -27.21
C GLY A 147 16.74 -25.44 -28.21
N GLY A 148 17.95 -25.86 -27.79
CA GLY A 148 19.11 -26.02 -28.66
C GLY A 148 19.62 -24.72 -29.29
N LEU A 149 20.50 -24.02 -28.58
CA LEU A 149 21.57 -23.21 -29.17
C LEU A 149 22.91 -23.93 -28.99
#